data_AF-A0A2I0IXG5-F1
#
_entry.id   AF-A0A2I0IXG5-F1
#
_cell.length_a   1.000
_cell.length_b   1.000
_cell.length_c   1.000
_cell.angle_alpha   90.00
_cell.angle_beta   90.00
_cell.angle_gamma   90.00
#
_symmetry.space_group_name_H-M   'P 1'
#
loop_
_entity.id
_entity.type
_entity.pdbx_description
1 polymer ?
#
loop_
_entity_poly.entity_id
_entity_poly.type
_entity_poly.pdbx_seq_one_letter_code
_entity_poly.pdbx_strand_id
1 'polypeptide(L)'
;MKTFWTLFCGATECSGDNAEKGCGWVIDPYSCINQILVISIDALLLLVFLVLLTYKSCSSKKSIAMSQSARFSPLRITAASFNGLLSLGYFSFGIWIIYEKIKTEQTVLPLHEWLTLLFQGLGWLLLSLTVSIRKLYFPFVGLTRFYAVVGSLFAGFLFISSVWEVLVKKLVTVGVMLDILSLPGAILLLLLVFERQDHGDSNGALYEPLQGREPEETVKILQEDDIPLLRREDRAETCYSRFTERIQKNKKDGSSDASSILWAIFYVERKSILASGILALIKVLALATGPLFLSAFVKLVQGEQAFEYEGYALTAAAICGKQLRISNAAEIIHSPGEIVTLVTADAYRIGEFPYWFHQIWSTSLQLCLALAIVYYAVGLATLAALVIIIVLVVGASPLAKLQSKYQKKLMEMQSRRVKATTEALTNMRVLKLYAWETHFKDVVEELRKEESEWIDKALAQKGNYLVLFWSSPTIVPAVTFWACYLLGISLNAGNVFTFLASLRIVQEPIRLIPDVVGAFIQAKVSFYRIVDFLEAPELQTKNVKQKKHEWGVDELAVIVEATEISWDSNPSSVKATLRNVNLAVKPAEKIAICGEVGSGKSTLLATILGEVLYVKGT
;
A
#
# COMPACT_ATOMS: atom_id res chain seq x y z
N MET A 1 -10.04 -23.64 54.49
CA MET A 1 -10.21 -24.28 53.16
C MET A 1 -11.65 -24.15 52.65
N LYS A 2 -12.69 -24.71 53.30
CA LYS A 2 -14.10 -24.54 52.85
C LYS A 2 -14.47 -23.08 52.50
N THR A 3 -14.08 -22.12 53.33
CA THR A 3 -14.29 -20.66 53.13
C THR A 3 -13.68 -20.09 51.83
N PHE A 4 -12.63 -20.70 51.30
CA PHE A 4 -12.04 -20.30 50.01
C PHE A 4 -12.91 -20.80 48.86
N TRP A 5 -13.30 -22.08 48.88
CA TRP A 5 -14.17 -22.67 47.86
C TRP A 5 -15.54 -21.95 47.76
N THR A 6 -16.11 -21.51 48.88
CA THR A 6 -17.35 -20.71 48.87
C THR A 6 -17.17 -19.32 48.24
N LEU A 7 -16.06 -18.63 48.49
CA LEU A 7 -15.80 -17.30 47.91
C LEU A 7 -15.39 -17.40 46.43
N PHE A 8 -14.68 -18.48 46.07
CA PHE A 8 -14.12 -18.65 44.74
C PHE A 8 -15.09 -19.29 43.75
N CYS A 9 -15.82 -20.34 44.17
CA CYS A 9 -16.73 -21.16 43.34
C CYS A 9 -18.22 -21.06 43.74
N GLY A 10 -18.57 -20.35 44.82
CA GLY A 10 -19.96 -20.20 45.28
C GLY A 10 -20.56 -21.39 46.03
N ALA A 11 -19.88 -22.54 46.09
CA ALA A 11 -20.39 -23.78 46.69
C ALA A 11 -19.46 -24.35 47.79
N THR A 12 -20.03 -25.09 48.73
CA THR A 12 -19.33 -25.64 49.92
C THR A 12 -18.78 -27.06 49.74
N GLU A 13 -19.45 -27.94 48.99
CA GLU A 13 -19.21 -29.38 49.02
C GLU A 13 -19.34 -30.04 47.63
N CYS A 14 -18.37 -30.89 47.27
CA CYS A 14 -18.34 -31.66 46.03
C CYS A 14 -18.72 -33.13 46.25
N SER A 15 -19.87 -33.37 46.88
CA SER A 15 -20.40 -34.72 47.15
C SER A 15 -21.93 -34.67 47.24
N GLY A 16 -22.63 -35.49 46.45
CA GLY A 16 -24.08 -35.49 46.30
C GLY A 16 -24.58 -34.79 45.01
N ASP A 17 -25.85 -34.97 44.67
CA ASP A 17 -26.39 -34.73 43.32
C ASP A 17 -26.36 -33.26 42.84
N ASN A 18 -26.08 -32.29 43.72
CA ASN A 18 -25.81 -30.91 43.34
C ASN A 18 -24.41 -30.69 42.72
N ALA A 19 -23.60 -31.75 42.56
CA ALA A 19 -22.21 -31.67 42.09
C ALA A 19 -22.02 -31.13 40.65
N GLU A 20 -23.05 -31.20 39.79
CA GLU A 20 -22.98 -30.83 38.36
C GLU A 20 -22.42 -29.42 38.10
N LYS A 21 -22.55 -28.48 39.05
CA LYS A 21 -22.11 -27.09 38.88
C LYS A 21 -20.85 -26.71 39.65
N GLY A 22 -20.37 -27.56 40.57
CA GLY A 22 -19.26 -27.23 41.48
C GLY A 22 -17.94 -27.95 41.17
N CYS A 23 -18.01 -29.23 40.80
CA CYS A 23 -16.86 -30.10 40.58
C CYS A 23 -17.00 -30.92 39.28
N GLY A 24 -17.32 -30.25 38.17
CA GLY A 24 -17.25 -30.83 36.84
C GLY A 24 -15.83 -31.30 36.48
N TRP A 25 -15.72 -32.22 35.52
CA TRP A 25 -14.42 -32.72 35.03
C TRP A 25 -13.51 -31.57 34.56
N VAL A 26 -12.19 -31.76 34.65
CA VAL A 26 -11.16 -30.75 34.27
C VAL A 26 -11.26 -30.29 32.79
N ILE A 27 -12.00 -31.01 31.96
CA ILE A 27 -12.26 -30.69 30.55
C ILE A 27 -13.35 -29.62 30.39
N ASP A 28 -14.22 -29.43 31.39
CA ASP A 28 -15.30 -28.44 31.37
C ASP A 28 -14.76 -27.02 31.64
N PRO A 29 -14.92 -26.03 30.73
CA PRO A 29 -14.40 -24.66 30.91
C PRO A 29 -15.09 -23.88 32.04
N TYR A 30 -16.28 -24.33 32.48
CA TYR A 30 -17.03 -23.74 33.59
C TYR A 30 -16.86 -24.50 34.90
N SER A 31 -16.12 -25.62 34.92
CA SER A 31 -15.72 -26.25 36.19
C SER A 31 -14.74 -25.33 36.94
N CYS A 32 -15.04 -25.05 38.20
CA CYS A 32 -14.19 -24.23 39.04
C CYS A 32 -12.76 -24.82 39.20
N ILE A 33 -12.61 -26.15 39.09
CA ILE A 33 -11.30 -26.82 39.09
C ILE A 33 -10.46 -26.40 37.87
N ASN A 34 -11.10 -26.29 36.69
CA ASN A 34 -10.44 -25.85 35.46
C ASN A 34 -10.05 -24.37 35.56
N GLN A 35 -10.95 -23.51 36.05
CA GLN A 35 -10.67 -22.08 36.21
C GLN A 35 -9.54 -21.78 37.22
N ILE A 36 -9.46 -22.54 38.32
CA ILE A 36 -8.31 -22.50 39.24
C ILE A 36 -7.00 -22.89 38.52
N LEU A 37 -7.03 -23.92 37.66
CA LEU A 37 -5.88 -24.38 36.90
C LEU A 37 -5.43 -23.34 35.85
N VAL A 38 -6.37 -22.71 35.14
CA VAL A 38 -6.11 -21.62 34.18
C VAL A 38 -5.43 -20.44 34.88
N ILE A 39 -6.02 -19.90 35.97
CA ILE A 39 -5.42 -18.81 36.76
C ILE A 39 -4.04 -19.20 37.32
N SER A 40 -3.85 -20.46 37.74
CA SER A 40 -2.55 -20.93 38.25
C SER A 40 -1.46 -20.93 37.19
N ILE A 41 -1.80 -21.24 35.93
CA ILE A 41 -0.88 -21.18 34.79
C ILE A 41 -0.58 -19.73 34.41
N ASP A 42 -1.60 -18.88 34.29
CA ASP A 42 -1.41 -17.44 33.97
C ASP A 42 -0.60 -16.71 35.04
N ALA A 43 -0.82 -17.00 36.33
CA ALA A 43 -0.04 -16.45 37.44
C ALA A 43 1.43 -16.89 37.39
N LEU A 44 1.71 -18.14 36.99
CA LEU A 44 3.07 -18.66 36.83
C LEU A 44 3.78 -18.02 35.62
N LEU A 45 3.09 -17.87 34.50
CA LEU A 45 3.57 -17.15 33.31
C LEU A 45 3.93 -15.69 33.66
N LEU A 46 3.04 -14.99 34.38
CA LEU A 46 3.25 -13.63 34.87
C LEU A 46 4.45 -13.53 35.82
N LEU A 47 4.60 -14.46 36.76
CA LEU A 47 5.74 -14.48 37.70
C LEU A 47 7.07 -14.64 36.94
N VAL A 48 7.13 -15.55 35.97
CA VAL A 48 8.31 -15.71 35.09
C VAL A 48 8.62 -14.41 34.34
N PHE A 49 7.60 -13.72 33.80
CA PHE A 49 7.79 -12.43 33.14
C PHE A 49 8.35 -11.35 34.08
N LEU A 50 7.84 -11.22 35.31
CA LEU A 50 8.34 -10.26 36.29
C LEU A 50 9.79 -10.54 36.72
N VAL A 51 10.15 -11.81 36.92
CA VAL A 51 11.54 -12.24 37.20
C VAL A 51 12.48 -11.86 36.07
N LEU A 52 12.03 -11.95 34.81
CA LEU A 52 12.84 -11.56 33.64
C LEU A 52 13.05 -10.05 33.52
N LEU A 53 12.08 -9.23 33.93
CA LEU A 53 12.25 -7.78 34.01
C LEU A 53 13.22 -7.38 35.13
N THR A 54 13.06 -7.93 36.33
CA THR A 54 13.92 -7.59 37.49
C THR A 54 15.36 -8.05 37.30
N TYR A 55 15.58 -9.23 36.72
CA TYR A 55 16.92 -9.72 36.36
C TYR A 55 17.69 -8.75 35.46
N LYS A 56 17.04 -8.17 34.43
CA LYS A 56 17.68 -7.16 33.57
C LYS A 56 17.94 -5.85 34.35
N SER A 57 17.04 -5.47 35.25
CA SER A 57 17.19 -4.25 36.08
C SER A 57 18.46 -4.29 36.93
N CYS A 58 18.81 -5.44 37.53
CA CYS A 58 20.08 -5.62 38.24
C CYS A 58 21.31 -5.73 37.33
N SER A 59 21.15 -6.12 36.06
CA SER A 59 22.26 -6.34 35.11
C SER A 59 22.75 -5.05 34.41
N SER A 60 21.93 -4.00 34.38
CA SER A 60 22.12 -2.82 33.53
C SER A 60 23.17 -1.81 34.03
N LYS A 61 24.46 -2.15 33.96
CA LYS A 61 25.59 -1.20 34.12
C LYS A 61 26.36 -0.85 32.84
N LYS A 62 25.86 -1.24 31.66
CA LYS A 62 26.31 -0.73 30.35
C LYS A 62 25.13 -0.13 29.58
N SER A 63 25.09 1.20 29.53
CA SER A 63 24.30 1.92 28.53
C SER A 63 24.93 1.71 27.16
N ILE A 64 24.36 0.80 26.37
CA ILE A 64 24.57 0.76 24.92
C ILE A 64 23.45 1.61 24.32
N ALA A 65 23.81 2.61 23.53
CA ALA A 65 22.86 3.58 22.98
C ALA A 65 21.74 2.91 22.18
N MET A 66 20.54 3.48 22.23
CA MET A 66 19.34 3.01 21.52
C MET A 66 19.41 3.32 20.01
N SER A 67 20.34 2.70 19.28
CA SER A 67 20.45 2.78 17.81
C SER A 67 20.30 1.39 17.16
N GLN A 68 19.16 0.75 17.42
CA GLN A 68 18.61 -0.29 16.54
C GLN A 68 17.08 -0.16 16.49
N SER A 69 16.58 0.56 15.48
CA SER A 69 15.16 0.51 15.10
C SER A 69 14.79 -0.95 14.80
N ALA A 70 14.01 -1.57 15.68
CA ALA A 70 13.79 -3.01 15.67
C ALA A 70 12.75 -3.41 14.61
N ARG A 71 13.10 -3.29 13.32
CA ARG A 71 12.33 -3.62 12.09
C ARG A 71 11.24 -4.65 12.39
N PHE A 72 10.00 -4.20 12.54
CA PHE A 72 8.85 -5.09 12.73
C PHE A 72 8.59 -5.78 11.39
N SER A 73 8.66 -7.12 11.36
CA SER A 73 8.16 -7.87 10.21
C SER A 73 6.64 -7.71 10.14
N PRO A 74 6.00 -7.81 8.95
CA PRO A 74 4.55 -7.78 8.85
C PRO A 74 3.87 -8.77 9.80
N LEU A 75 4.39 -10.01 9.87
CA LEU A 75 3.94 -11.03 10.82
C LEU A 75 4.02 -10.57 12.29
N ARG A 76 5.06 -9.80 12.68
CA ARG A 76 5.23 -9.30 14.06
C ARG A 76 4.23 -8.20 14.39
N ILE A 77 3.85 -7.39 13.40
CA ILE A 77 2.74 -6.44 13.54
C ILE A 77 1.43 -7.22 13.65
N THR A 78 1.15 -8.13 12.70
CA THR A 78 -0.08 -8.94 12.67
C THR A 78 -0.31 -9.71 13.97
N ALA A 79 0.70 -10.41 14.50
CA ALA A 79 0.54 -11.15 15.74
C ALA A 79 0.41 -10.24 16.98
N ALA A 80 1.15 -9.13 17.03
CA ALA A 80 1.05 -8.19 18.14
C ALA A 80 -0.34 -7.52 18.17
N SER A 81 -0.87 -7.11 17.02
CA SER A 81 -2.22 -6.59 16.87
C SER A 81 -3.28 -7.64 17.19
N PHE A 82 -3.16 -8.87 16.67
CA PHE A 82 -4.13 -9.94 16.93
C PHE A 82 -4.19 -10.32 18.41
N ASN A 83 -3.05 -10.59 19.04
CA ASN A 83 -3.01 -10.96 20.46
C ASN A 83 -3.32 -9.76 21.38
N GLY A 84 -3.06 -8.53 20.94
CA GLY A 84 -3.50 -7.31 21.65
C GLY A 84 -5.02 -7.13 21.61
N LEU A 85 -5.66 -7.36 20.46
CA LEU A 85 -7.13 -7.35 20.33
C LEU A 85 -7.78 -8.49 21.14
N LEU A 86 -7.19 -9.69 21.12
CA LEU A 86 -7.62 -10.82 21.94
C LEU A 86 -7.56 -10.49 23.43
N SER A 87 -6.44 -9.95 23.90
CA SER A 87 -6.25 -9.49 25.29
C SER A 87 -7.30 -8.45 25.70
N LEU A 88 -7.57 -7.45 24.85
CA LEU A 88 -8.61 -6.46 25.10
C LEU A 88 -10.01 -7.10 25.18
N GLY A 89 -10.31 -8.09 24.33
CA GLY A 89 -11.56 -8.86 24.41
C GLY A 89 -11.75 -9.58 25.74
N TYR A 90 -10.73 -10.27 26.23
CA TYR A 90 -10.73 -10.91 27.55
C TYR A 90 -10.92 -9.89 28.69
N PHE A 91 -10.19 -8.76 28.68
CA PHE A 91 -10.35 -7.71 29.69
C PHE A 91 -11.75 -7.08 29.66
N SER A 92 -12.28 -6.75 28.49
CA SER A 92 -13.64 -6.21 28.34
C SER A 92 -14.70 -7.18 28.85
N PHE A 93 -14.58 -8.48 28.56
CA PHE A 93 -15.55 -9.48 29.03
C PHE A 93 -15.41 -9.79 30.54
N GLY A 94 -14.19 -9.78 31.10
CA GLY A 94 -13.99 -9.88 32.55
C GLY A 94 -14.57 -8.69 33.33
N ILE A 95 -14.35 -7.47 32.84
CA ILE A 95 -14.94 -6.25 33.43
C ILE A 95 -16.47 -6.23 33.26
N TRP A 96 -16.98 -6.74 32.14
CA TRP A 96 -18.43 -6.89 31.91
C TRP A 96 -19.09 -7.74 33.01
N ILE A 97 -18.57 -8.92 33.31
CA ILE A 97 -19.16 -9.81 34.34
C ILE A 97 -19.13 -9.16 35.73
N ILE A 98 -18.06 -8.41 36.07
CA ILE A 98 -17.99 -7.65 37.33
C ILE A 98 -19.11 -6.60 37.40
N TYR A 99 -19.29 -5.83 36.32
CA TYR A 99 -20.33 -4.80 36.25
C TYR A 99 -21.73 -5.41 36.33
N GLU A 100 -21.99 -6.50 35.62
CA GLU A 100 -23.27 -7.19 35.60
C GLU A 100 -23.65 -7.72 36.99
N LYS A 101 -22.76 -8.44 37.68
CA LYS A 101 -23.00 -8.92 39.06
C LYS A 101 -23.19 -7.79 40.09
N ILE A 102 -22.48 -6.67 39.94
CA ILE A 102 -22.69 -5.49 40.79
C ILE A 102 -24.08 -4.87 40.52
N LYS A 103 -24.54 -4.85 39.26
CA LYS A 103 -25.85 -4.32 38.84
C LYS A 103 -27.02 -5.21 39.28
N THR A 104 -26.85 -6.53 39.33
CA THR A 104 -27.93 -7.50 39.63
C THR A 104 -27.92 -8.03 41.07
N GLU A 105 -26.77 -8.43 41.58
CA GLU A 105 -26.61 -9.19 42.84
C GLU A 105 -25.99 -8.35 43.98
N GLN A 106 -25.47 -7.15 43.68
CA GLN A 106 -24.67 -6.31 44.59
C GLN A 106 -23.44 -7.01 45.21
N THR A 107 -22.95 -8.09 44.60
CA THR A 107 -21.70 -8.75 45.00
C THR A 107 -20.72 -8.87 43.83
N VAL A 108 -19.48 -9.23 44.15
CA VAL A 108 -18.41 -9.51 43.18
C VAL A 108 -18.02 -11.01 43.24
N LEU A 109 -18.92 -11.84 43.79
CA LEU A 109 -18.74 -13.27 44.02
C LEU A 109 -19.66 -14.07 43.06
N PRO A 110 -19.36 -15.34 42.76
CA PRO A 110 -18.11 -16.04 43.03
C PRO A 110 -16.95 -15.52 42.14
N LEU A 111 -15.73 -15.52 42.67
CA LEU A 111 -14.58 -14.86 42.00
C LEU A 111 -14.18 -15.50 40.66
N HIS A 112 -14.39 -16.81 40.48
CA HIS A 112 -13.82 -17.57 39.37
C HIS A 112 -14.15 -17.02 37.96
N GLU A 113 -15.44 -16.73 37.71
CA GLU A 113 -15.96 -16.31 36.39
C GLU A 113 -15.21 -15.11 35.78
N TRP A 114 -15.08 -14.02 36.54
CA TRP A 114 -14.46 -12.79 36.03
C TRP A 114 -12.94 -12.78 36.20
N LEU A 115 -12.42 -13.36 37.29
CA LEU A 115 -11.00 -13.31 37.60
C LEU A 115 -10.19 -14.11 36.57
N THR A 116 -10.74 -15.23 36.09
CA THR A 116 -10.11 -16.05 35.04
C THR A 116 -9.88 -15.24 33.77
N LEU A 117 -10.90 -14.53 33.30
CA LEU A 117 -10.84 -13.70 32.09
C LEU A 117 -9.81 -12.57 32.21
N LEU A 118 -9.69 -11.92 33.37
CA LEU A 118 -8.67 -10.89 33.59
C LEU A 118 -7.25 -11.47 33.59
N PHE A 119 -7.05 -12.66 34.15
CA PHE A 119 -5.75 -13.35 34.13
C PHE A 119 -5.37 -13.81 32.72
N GLN A 120 -6.30 -14.41 31.96
CA GLN A 120 -6.09 -14.76 30.55
C GLN A 120 -5.74 -13.53 29.70
N GLY A 121 -6.53 -12.44 29.84
CA GLY A 121 -6.29 -11.19 29.13
C GLY A 121 -4.90 -10.58 29.40
N LEU A 122 -4.43 -10.70 30.64
CA LEU A 122 -3.09 -10.28 31.04
C LEU A 122 -2.00 -11.24 30.54
N GLY A 123 -2.23 -12.55 30.60
CA GLY A 123 -1.33 -13.57 30.05
C GLY A 123 -1.06 -13.37 28.56
N TRP A 124 -2.11 -13.18 27.75
CA TRP A 124 -2.01 -12.89 26.32
C TRP A 124 -1.29 -11.56 26.02
N LEU A 125 -1.54 -10.51 26.82
CA LEU A 125 -0.82 -9.24 26.69
C LEU A 125 0.67 -9.42 26.93
N LEU A 126 1.05 -10.07 28.04
CA LEU A 126 2.45 -10.27 28.43
C LEU A 126 3.18 -11.22 27.48
N LEU A 127 2.51 -12.26 26.96
CA LEU A 127 3.05 -13.17 25.95
C LEU A 127 3.32 -12.44 24.63
N SER A 128 2.35 -11.66 24.15
CA SER A 128 2.49 -10.80 22.96
C SER A 128 3.63 -9.77 23.14
N LEU A 129 3.68 -9.11 24.29
CA LEU A 129 4.71 -8.12 24.63
C LEU A 129 6.11 -8.75 24.68
N THR A 130 6.26 -9.92 25.31
CA THR A 130 7.55 -10.62 25.45
C THR A 130 8.13 -11.02 24.09
N VAL A 131 7.31 -11.62 23.22
CA VAL A 131 7.72 -11.99 21.86
C VAL A 131 7.98 -10.74 21.00
N SER A 132 7.21 -9.67 21.20
CA SER A 132 7.38 -8.39 20.49
C SER A 132 8.63 -7.62 20.91
N ILE A 133 9.01 -7.63 22.19
CA ILE A 133 10.14 -6.86 22.76
C ILE A 133 11.48 -7.61 22.67
N ARG A 134 11.47 -8.88 22.23
CA ARG A 134 12.60 -9.83 22.05
C ARG A 134 13.94 -9.24 21.60
N LYS A 135 13.97 -8.14 20.81
CA LYS A 135 15.22 -7.54 20.30
C LYS A 135 15.92 -6.51 21.21
N LEU A 136 15.26 -5.95 22.24
CA LEU A 136 15.87 -4.92 23.12
C LEU A 136 16.24 -5.43 24.54
N TYR A 137 15.74 -6.62 24.95
CA TYR A 137 15.78 -7.02 26.37
C TYR A 137 16.34 -8.42 26.66
N PHE A 138 16.32 -9.39 25.73
CA PHE A 138 16.55 -10.80 26.08
C PHE A 138 17.71 -11.45 25.30
N PRO A 139 18.85 -11.79 25.95
CA PRO A 139 19.90 -12.59 25.33
C PRO A 139 19.52 -14.09 25.24
N PHE A 140 18.58 -14.56 26.06
CA PHE A 140 18.18 -15.96 26.13
C PHE A 140 17.12 -16.33 25.08
N VAL A 141 17.54 -16.44 23.82
CA VAL A 141 16.68 -16.84 22.68
C VAL A 141 15.90 -18.14 22.93
N GLY A 142 16.51 -19.09 23.66
CA GLY A 142 15.88 -20.35 24.07
C GLY A 142 14.74 -20.20 25.09
N LEU A 143 14.81 -19.19 25.96
CA LEU A 143 13.76 -18.97 26.97
C LEU A 143 12.49 -18.39 26.34
N THR A 144 12.62 -17.44 25.41
CA THR A 144 11.47 -16.95 24.62
C THR A 144 10.85 -18.07 23.76
N ARG A 145 11.67 -19.04 23.31
CA ARG A 145 11.19 -20.25 22.63
C ARG A 145 10.35 -21.13 23.57
N PHE A 146 10.89 -21.46 24.75
CA PHE A 146 10.18 -22.23 25.76
C PHE A 146 8.84 -21.58 26.15
N TYR A 147 8.84 -20.27 26.44
CA TYR A 147 7.65 -19.53 26.86
C TYR A 147 6.56 -19.50 25.78
N ALA A 148 6.92 -19.36 24.50
CA ALA A 148 5.95 -19.43 23.39
C ALA A 148 5.39 -20.85 23.16
N VAL A 149 6.20 -21.90 23.38
CA VAL A 149 5.74 -23.29 23.32
C VAL A 149 4.76 -23.59 24.46
N VAL A 150 5.07 -23.18 25.70
CA VAL A 150 4.17 -23.35 26.85
C VAL A 150 2.85 -22.59 26.62
N GLY A 151 2.91 -21.33 26.18
CA GLY A 151 1.71 -20.55 25.84
C GLY A 151 0.85 -21.19 24.75
N SER A 152 1.46 -21.83 23.74
CA SER A 152 0.71 -22.55 22.70
C SER A 152 0.11 -23.88 23.15
N LEU A 153 0.74 -24.59 24.09
CA LEU A 153 0.15 -25.78 24.69
C LEU A 153 -1.06 -25.41 25.57
N PHE A 154 -0.95 -24.31 26.31
CA PHE A 154 -2.05 -23.76 27.12
C PHE A 154 -3.23 -23.30 26.25
N ALA A 155 -2.98 -22.56 25.16
CA ALA A 155 -4.00 -22.20 24.18
C ALA A 155 -4.67 -23.41 23.53
N GLY A 156 -3.91 -24.49 23.28
CA GLY A 156 -4.46 -25.77 22.81
C GLY A 156 -5.39 -26.43 23.82
N PHE A 157 -5.07 -26.36 25.12
CA PHE A 157 -5.94 -26.85 26.20
C PHE A 157 -7.25 -26.04 26.30
N LEU A 158 -7.16 -24.70 26.29
CA LEU A 158 -8.33 -23.81 26.28
C LEU A 158 -9.24 -24.08 25.06
N PHE A 159 -8.65 -24.22 23.87
CA PHE A 159 -9.36 -24.56 22.64
C PHE A 159 -10.09 -25.92 22.75
N ILE A 160 -9.42 -26.97 23.25
CA ILE A 160 -10.03 -28.31 23.40
C ILE A 160 -11.19 -28.28 24.41
N SER A 161 -11.00 -27.61 25.54
CA SER A 161 -12.04 -27.43 26.57
C SER A 161 -13.27 -26.68 26.03
N SER A 162 -13.06 -25.57 25.34
CA SER A 162 -14.14 -24.79 24.72
C SER A 162 -14.82 -25.48 23.52
N VAL A 163 -14.10 -26.27 22.73
CA VAL A 163 -14.71 -27.09 21.65
C VAL A 163 -15.54 -28.24 22.22
N TRP A 164 -15.12 -28.85 23.33
CA TRP A 164 -15.91 -29.86 24.04
C TRP A 164 -17.25 -29.29 24.52
N GLU A 165 -17.24 -28.08 25.09
CA GLU A 165 -18.43 -27.35 25.53
C GLU A 165 -19.45 -27.14 24.40
N VAL A 166 -18.97 -26.66 23.24
CA VAL A 166 -19.80 -26.43 22.04
C VAL A 166 -20.35 -27.75 21.47
N LEU A 167 -19.57 -28.83 21.48
CA LEU A 167 -20.01 -30.12 20.93
C LEU A 167 -21.03 -30.84 21.83
N VAL A 168 -20.83 -30.81 23.15
CA VAL A 168 -21.64 -31.58 24.10
C VAL A 168 -22.87 -30.80 24.58
N LYS A 169 -22.70 -29.54 25.00
CA LYS A 169 -23.79 -28.72 25.56
C LYS A 169 -24.42 -27.77 24.54
N LYS A 170 -23.82 -27.59 23.35
CA LYS A 170 -24.27 -26.67 22.27
C LYS A 170 -24.37 -25.20 22.69
N LEU A 171 -23.72 -24.83 23.80
CA LEU A 171 -23.69 -23.47 24.29
C LEU A 171 -22.55 -22.70 23.62
N VAL A 172 -22.83 -21.50 23.13
CA VAL A 172 -21.84 -20.60 22.52
C VAL A 172 -21.84 -19.30 23.31
N THR A 173 -20.71 -18.97 23.93
CA THR A 173 -20.51 -17.78 24.75
C THR A 173 -19.35 -16.94 24.22
N VAL A 174 -19.24 -15.69 24.68
CA VAL A 174 -18.12 -14.80 24.32
C VAL A 174 -16.78 -15.37 24.80
N GLY A 175 -16.73 -15.95 26.01
CA GLY A 175 -15.53 -16.61 26.54
C GLY A 175 -15.07 -17.79 25.68
N VAL A 176 -15.99 -18.69 25.32
CA VAL A 176 -15.72 -19.83 24.41
C VAL A 176 -15.16 -19.36 23.07
N MET A 177 -15.66 -18.25 22.52
CA MET A 177 -15.15 -17.67 21.27
C MET A 177 -13.75 -17.05 21.42
N LEU A 178 -13.45 -16.39 22.56
CA LEU A 178 -12.11 -15.88 22.86
C LEU A 178 -11.10 -17.03 23.03
N ASP A 179 -11.45 -18.08 23.76
CA ASP A 179 -10.62 -19.27 23.95
C ASP A 179 -10.35 -20.01 22.64
N ILE A 180 -11.33 -20.08 21.73
CA ILE A 180 -11.14 -20.62 20.38
C ILE A 180 -10.20 -19.73 19.54
N LEU A 181 -10.32 -18.40 19.63
CA LEU A 181 -9.42 -17.45 18.95
C LEU A 181 -8.01 -17.40 19.55
N SER A 182 -7.83 -17.90 20.77
CA SER A 182 -6.55 -17.94 21.47
C SER A 182 -5.51 -18.84 20.77
N LEU A 183 -5.95 -19.98 20.19
CA LEU A 183 -5.07 -20.92 19.50
C LEU A 183 -4.42 -20.32 18.23
N PRO A 184 -5.16 -19.65 17.30
CA PRO A 184 -4.55 -18.83 16.25
C PRO A 184 -3.56 -17.78 16.76
N GLY A 185 -3.86 -17.14 17.90
CA GLY A 185 -2.97 -16.17 18.56
C GLY A 185 -1.62 -16.77 18.95
N ALA A 186 -1.64 -17.92 19.62
CA ALA A 186 -0.46 -18.70 19.94
C ALA A 186 0.33 -19.15 18.70
N ILE A 187 -0.35 -19.65 17.66
CA ILE A 187 0.30 -20.13 16.43
C ILE A 187 1.07 -18.99 15.74
N LEU A 188 0.48 -17.78 15.67
CA LEU A 188 1.16 -16.60 15.13
C LEU A 188 2.43 -16.23 15.94
N LEU A 189 2.39 -16.36 17.27
CA LEU A 189 3.54 -16.10 18.14
C LEU A 189 4.61 -17.20 18.06
N LEU A 190 4.22 -18.46 17.87
CA LEU A 190 5.16 -19.56 17.57
C LEU A 190 5.88 -19.32 16.24
N LEU A 191 5.14 -19.02 15.17
CA LEU A 191 5.72 -18.77 13.84
C LEU A 191 6.78 -17.66 13.91
N LEU A 192 6.50 -16.55 14.59
CA LEU A 192 7.46 -15.46 14.85
C LEU A 192 8.71 -15.86 15.64
N VAL A 193 8.57 -16.84 16.51
CA VAL A 193 9.64 -17.32 17.37
C VAL A 193 10.59 -18.25 16.62
N PHE A 194 10.09 -18.97 15.60
CA PHE A 194 10.82 -19.94 14.77
C PHE A 194 11.29 -19.43 13.40
N GLU A 195 10.49 -18.64 12.66
CA GLU A 195 10.79 -18.09 11.31
C GLU A 195 12.17 -17.39 11.24
N ARG A 196 12.63 -16.83 12.35
CA ARG A 196 13.86 -16.03 12.44
C ARG A 196 15.18 -16.83 12.48
N GLN A 197 15.24 -18.02 11.88
CA GLN A 197 16.48 -18.82 11.82
C GLN A 197 17.08 -18.92 10.40
N ASP A 198 16.29 -18.73 9.33
CA ASP A 198 16.73 -19.01 7.95
C ASP A 198 17.38 -17.81 7.22
N HIS A 199 17.53 -16.66 7.87
CA HIS A 199 18.20 -15.47 7.32
C HIS A 199 19.33 -15.01 8.25
N GLY A 200 20.47 -15.69 8.13
CA GLY A 200 21.77 -15.18 8.57
C GLY A 200 22.31 -14.09 7.64
N ASP A 201 23.15 -13.23 8.22
CA ASP A 201 24.16 -12.36 7.61
C ASP A 201 23.87 -11.67 6.26
N SER A 202 23.52 -10.38 6.37
CA SER A 202 24.33 -9.36 5.70
C SER A 202 24.16 -8.00 6.40
N ASN A 203 25.25 -7.24 6.50
CA ASN A 203 25.20 -5.89 7.10
C ASN A 203 24.29 -4.97 6.28
N GLY A 204 23.14 -4.64 6.88
CA GLY A 204 22.26 -3.56 6.45
C GLY A 204 22.21 -2.50 7.54
N ALA A 205 23.02 -1.45 7.40
CA ALA A 205 22.80 -0.20 8.14
C ALA A 205 21.43 0.33 7.72
N LEU A 206 20.49 0.44 8.66
CA LEU A 206 19.07 0.51 8.36
C LEU A 206 18.37 1.62 9.16
N TYR A 207 18.15 2.75 8.48
CA TYR A 207 17.09 3.72 8.79
C TYR A 207 16.99 4.12 10.28
N GLU A 208 17.86 5.04 10.71
CA GLU A 208 17.57 5.86 11.89
C GLU A 208 16.42 6.81 11.47
N PRO A 209 15.24 6.79 12.11
CA PRO A 209 14.13 7.67 11.72
C PRO A 209 14.50 9.13 12.01
N LEU A 210 14.22 10.05 11.09
CA LEU A 210 14.53 11.48 11.23
C LEU A 210 13.87 12.18 12.44
N GLN A 211 12.97 11.50 13.16
CA GLN A 211 12.42 11.95 14.45
C GLN A 211 13.33 11.64 15.66
N GLY A 212 14.52 11.06 15.44
CA GLY A 212 15.41 10.58 16.50
C GLY A 212 16.54 11.55 16.94
N ARG A 213 16.81 12.61 16.17
CA ARG A 213 17.82 13.64 16.51
C ARG A 213 17.31 15.02 16.13
N GLU A 214 16.86 15.77 17.13
CA GLU A 214 17.65 16.87 17.73
C GLU A 214 16.80 17.55 18.82
N PRO A 215 17.35 17.83 20.02
CA PRO A 215 16.81 18.90 20.85
C PRO A 215 17.03 20.24 20.14
N GLU A 216 16.30 21.28 20.57
CA GLU A 216 16.07 22.52 19.82
C GLU A 216 17.33 23.28 19.32
N GLU A 217 17.10 24.18 18.35
CA GLU A 217 18.07 25.15 17.77
C GLU A 217 18.98 24.71 16.60
N THR A 218 18.43 24.08 15.56
CA THR A 218 18.46 24.67 14.19
C THR A 218 17.59 23.89 13.19
N VAL A 219 16.98 24.57 12.21
CA VAL A 219 16.35 23.88 11.07
C VAL A 219 17.44 23.57 10.04
N LYS A 220 18.11 22.43 10.21
CA LYS A 220 19.11 21.95 9.24
C LYS A 220 18.44 21.72 7.88
N ILE A 221 18.95 22.38 6.83
CA ILE A 221 18.55 22.06 5.45
C ILE A 221 19.10 20.67 5.12
N LEU A 222 18.20 19.73 4.84
CA LEU A 222 18.55 18.36 4.44
C LEU A 222 19.46 18.37 3.21
N GLN A 223 20.64 17.77 3.33
CA GLN A 223 21.56 17.52 2.23
C GLN A 223 21.41 16.09 1.71
N GLU A 224 21.98 15.77 0.55
CA GLU A 224 21.86 14.44 -0.05
C GLU A 224 22.45 13.34 0.86
N ASP A 225 23.53 13.66 1.58
CA ASP A 225 24.15 12.78 2.59
C ASP A 225 23.26 12.51 3.82
N ASP A 226 22.22 13.33 4.08
CA ASP A 226 21.23 13.09 5.14
C ASP A 226 20.15 12.09 4.69
N ILE A 227 20.10 11.71 3.40
CA ILE A 227 19.08 10.82 2.86
C ILE A 227 19.51 9.36 3.02
N PRO A 228 18.76 8.51 3.76
CA PRO A 228 19.17 7.14 4.01
C PRO A 228 19.09 6.26 2.75
N LEU A 229 20.17 5.52 2.49
CA LEU A 229 20.27 4.58 1.37
C LEU A 229 19.08 3.59 1.30
N LEU A 230 18.54 3.43 0.10
CA LEU A 230 17.47 2.46 -0.19
C LEU A 230 17.87 1.02 0.22
N ARG A 231 16.89 0.29 0.76
CA ARG A 231 16.99 -1.13 1.11
C ARG A 231 17.32 -1.92 -0.16
N ARG A 232 18.12 -2.99 -0.06
CA ARG A 232 18.50 -3.81 -1.24
C ARG A 232 17.28 -4.26 -2.05
N GLU A 233 16.21 -4.64 -1.36
CA GLU A 233 14.90 -5.04 -1.91
C GLU A 233 14.29 -4.01 -2.89
N ASP A 234 14.55 -2.72 -2.65
CA ASP A 234 13.96 -1.56 -3.33
C ASP A 234 14.98 -0.86 -4.29
N ARG A 235 16.20 -1.40 -4.45
CA ARG A 235 17.22 -0.81 -5.33
C ARG A 235 16.96 -1.14 -6.79
N ALA A 236 17.17 -0.16 -7.67
CA ALA A 236 17.05 -0.32 -9.13
C ALA A 236 17.78 -1.56 -9.66
N GLU A 237 19.02 -1.81 -9.23
CA GLU A 237 19.81 -3.02 -9.55
C GLU A 237 19.05 -4.34 -9.25
N THR A 238 18.47 -4.46 -8.06
CA THR A 238 17.78 -5.67 -7.59
C THR A 238 16.42 -5.84 -8.27
N CYS A 239 15.70 -4.75 -8.51
CA CYS A 239 14.45 -4.77 -9.28
C CYS A 239 14.69 -5.12 -10.75
N TYR A 240 15.70 -4.51 -11.38
CA TYR A 240 16.11 -4.76 -12.76
C TYR A 240 16.57 -6.21 -12.97
N SER A 241 17.42 -6.73 -12.08
CA SER A 241 17.88 -8.13 -12.15
C SER A 241 16.71 -9.12 -12.13
N ARG A 242 15.78 -8.95 -11.18
CA ARG A 242 14.56 -9.76 -11.02
C ARG A 242 13.62 -9.68 -12.24
N PHE A 243 13.53 -8.51 -12.87
CA PHE A 243 12.72 -8.29 -14.08
C PHE A 243 13.37 -8.92 -15.32
N THR A 244 14.66 -8.69 -15.53
CA THR A 244 15.43 -9.23 -16.66
C THR A 244 15.53 -10.75 -16.62
N GLU A 245 15.71 -11.37 -15.43
CA GLU A 245 15.60 -12.82 -15.26
C GLU A 245 14.24 -13.34 -15.77
N ARG A 246 13.15 -12.64 -15.44
CA ARG A 246 11.81 -13.05 -15.85
C ARG A 246 11.57 -12.88 -17.36
N ILE A 247 12.03 -11.80 -17.98
CA ILE A 247 11.95 -11.63 -19.44
C ILE A 247 12.81 -12.66 -20.17
N GLN A 248 14.03 -12.94 -19.71
CA GLN A 248 14.87 -13.99 -20.30
C GLN A 248 14.21 -15.36 -20.22
N LYS A 249 13.47 -15.65 -19.15
CA LYS A 249 12.64 -16.86 -19.05
C LYS A 249 11.47 -16.83 -20.04
N ASN A 250 10.68 -15.76 -20.08
CA ASN A 250 9.56 -15.63 -21.01
C ASN A 250 9.97 -15.75 -22.49
N LYS A 251 11.16 -15.24 -22.86
CA LYS A 251 11.75 -15.39 -24.20
C LYS A 251 12.18 -16.84 -24.50
N LYS A 252 12.68 -17.60 -23.51
CA LYS A 252 12.96 -19.05 -23.64
C LYS A 252 11.68 -19.88 -23.75
N ASP A 253 10.63 -19.47 -23.04
CA ASP A 253 9.29 -20.10 -23.08
C ASP A 253 8.49 -19.72 -24.36
N GLY A 254 9.11 -19.03 -25.32
CA GLY A 254 8.53 -18.71 -26.65
C GLY A 254 7.60 -17.48 -26.70
N SER A 255 7.43 -16.76 -25.59
CA SER A 255 6.49 -15.63 -25.47
C SER A 255 7.17 -14.26 -25.64
N SER A 256 7.20 -13.75 -26.87
CA SER A 256 7.86 -12.48 -27.23
C SER A 256 6.88 -11.38 -27.69
N ASP A 257 5.68 -11.34 -27.09
CA ASP A 257 4.68 -10.29 -27.31
C ASP A 257 4.68 -9.27 -26.15
N ALA A 258 4.13 -8.07 -26.42
CA ALA A 258 3.71 -7.07 -25.42
C ALA A 258 3.00 -7.64 -24.17
N SER A 259 2.24 -8.72 -24.33
CA SER A 259 1.52 -9.41 -23.25
C SER A 259 2.47 -10.07 -22.23
N SER A 260 3.62 -10.59 -22.68
CA SER A 260 4.60 -11.27 -21.82
C SER A 260 5.40 -10.29 -20.98
N ILE A 261 5.61 -9.05 -21.46
CA ILE A 261 6.22 -7.95 -20.71
C ILE A 261 5.25 -7.48 -19.60
N LEU A 262 3.98 -7.23 -19.92
CA LEU A 262 2.98 -6.81 -18.92
C LEU A 262 2.83 -7.86 -17.82
N TRP A 263 2.79 -9.14 -18.22
CA TRP A 263 2.70 -10.25 -17.28
C TRP A 263 3.98 -10.47 -16.47
N ALA A 264 5.17 -10.18 -17.02
CA ALA A 264 6.43 -10.17 -16.25
C ALA A 264 6.41 -9.10 -15.14
N ILE A 265 5.97 -7.88 -15.43
CA ILE A 265 5.83 -6.79 -14.43
C ILE A 265 4.87 -7.24 -13.31
N PHE A 266 3.67 -7.72 -13.67
CA PHE A 266 2.68 -8.17 -12.70
C PHE A 266 3.18 -9.37 -11.88
N TYR A 267 3.89 -10.32 -12.49
CA TYR A 267 4.48 -11.47 -11.81
C TYR A 267 5.58 -11.08 -10.81
N VAL A 268 6.36 -10.05 -11.13
CA VAL A 268 7.42 -9.52 -10.24
C VAL A 268 6.81 -8.85 -9.01
N GLU A 269 5.86 -7.93 -9.17
CA GLU A 269 5.27 -7.17 -8.06
C GLU A 269 4.00 -7.79 -7.43
N ARG A 270 3.64 -9.02 -7.81
CA ARG A 270 2.45 -9.73 -7.31
C ARG A 270 2.30 -9.74 -5.78
N LYS A 271 3.40 -9.78 -5.01
CA LYS A 271 3.36 -9.75 -3.54
C LYS A 271 2.88 -8.39 -3.03
N SER A 272 3.46 -7.33 -3.57
CA SER A 272 3.13 -5.93 -3.31
C SER A 272 1.66 -5.66 -3.68
N ILE A 273 1.26 -6.04 -4.90
CA ILE A 273 -0.10 -5.85 -5.44
C ILE A 273 -1.16 -6.64 -4.64
N LEU A 274 -0.86 -7.87 -4.21
CA LEU A 274 -1.79 -8.65 -3.38
C LEU A 274 -1.98 -8.01 -2.00
N ALA A 275 -0.90 -7.53 -1.37
CA ALA A 275 -0.96 -6.86 -0.08
C ALA A 275 -1.72 -5.53 -0.14
N SER A 276 -1.46 -4.68 -1.15
CA SER A 276 -2.25 -3.46 -1.37
C SER A 276 -3.70 -3.76 -1.73
N GLY A 277 -3.97 -4.89 -2.40
CA GLY A 277 -5.32 -5.36 -2.67
C GLY A 277 -6.11 -5.71 -1.41
N ILE A 278 -5.50 -6.47 -0.50
CA ILE A 278 -6.10 -6.82 0.80
C ILE A 278 -6.35 -5.55 1.63
N LEU A 279 -5.38 -4.62 1.68
CA LEU A 279 -5.55 -3.34 2.39
C LEU A 279 -6.65 -2.46 1.77
N ALA A 280 -6.78 -2.44 0.45
CA ALA A 280 -7.88 -1.74 -0.24
C ALA A 280 -9.25 -2.37 0.06
N LEU A 281 -9.33 -3.70 0.17
CA LEU A 281 -10.56 -4.40 0.54
C LEU A 281 -10.96 -4.08 1.99
N ILE A 282 -10.01 -4.16 2.93
CA ILE A 282 -10.22 -3.79 4.34
C ILE A 282 -10.70 -2.34 4.45
N LYS A 283 -10.11 -1.41 3.68
CA LYS A 283 -10.54 -0.01 3.61
C LYS A 283 -11.99 0.12 3.12
N VAL A 284 -12.39 -0.57 2.05
CA VAL A 284 -13.77 -0.49 1.53
C VAL A 284 -14.77 -1.04 2.54
N LEU A 285 -14.47 -2.17 3.18
CA LEU A 285 -15.32 -2.77 4.21
C LEU A 285 -15.45 -1.84 5.43
N ALA A 286 -14.35 -1.27 5.92
CA ALA A 286 -14.35 -0.32 7.04
C ALA A 286 -15.06 1.02 6.73
N LEU A 287 -15.08 1.46 5.47
CA LEU A 287 -15.91 2.59 5.04
C LEU A 287 -17.40 2.21 5.00
N ALA A 288 -17.73 0.99 4.56
CA ALA A 288 -19.10 0.51 4.46
C ALA A 288 -19.75 0.18 5.81
N THR A 289 -18.99 -0.18 6.84
CA THR A 289 -19.54 -0.38 8.20
C THR A 289 -19.92 0.93 8.88
N GLY A 290 -19.25 2.05 8.58
CA GLY A 290 -19.47 3.34 9.23
C GLY A 290 -20.95 3.82 9.29
N PRO A 291 -21.71 3.81 8.18
CA PRO A 291 -23.13 4.16 8.22
C PRO A 291 -24.01 3.17 9.00
N LEU A 292 -23.74 1.87 8.92
CA LEU A 292 -24.50 0.84 9.64
C LEU A 292 -24.31 0.97 11.15
N PHE A 293 -23.07 1.21 11.56
CA PHE A 293 -22.62 1.54 12.91
C PHE A 293 -23.26 2.85 13.42
N LEU A 294 -23.40 3.87 12.56
CA LEU A 294 -24.15 5.09 12.89
C LEU A 294 -25.66 4.80 13.07
N SER A 295 -26.23 3.88 12.28
CA SER A 295 -27.61 3.40 12.48
C SER A 295 -27.79 2.75 13.85
N ALA A 296 -26.87 1.87 14.24
CA ALA A 296 -26.90 1.17 15.52
C ALA A 296 -26.76 2.16 16.69
N PHE A 297 -25.79 3.07 16.63
CA PHE A 297 -25.58 4.11 17.63
C PHE A 297 -26.81 5.02 17.81
N VAL A 298 -27.45 5.46 16.72
CA VAL A 298 -28.64 6.31 16.84
C VAL A 298 -29.83 5.52 17.39
N LYS A 299 -30.03 4.25 17.01
CA LYS A 299 -31.06 3.40 17.63
C LYS A 299 -30.83 3.17 19.13
N LEU A 300 -29.58 2.94 19.53
CA LEU A 300 -29.18 2.83 20.94
C LEU A 300 -29.53 4.10 21.73
N VAL A 301 -29.25 5.29 21.17
CA VAL A 301 -29.60 6.59 21.78
C VAL A 301 -31.11 6.86 21.79
N GLN A 302 -31.89 6.25 20.88
CA GLN A 302 -33.35 6.40 20.82
C GLN A 302 -34.14 5.40 21.70
N GLY A 303 -33.49 4.38 22.29
CA GLY A 303 -34.09 3.51 23.30
C GLY A 303 -35.01 2.38 22.80
N GLU A 304 -35.14 2.18 21.48
CA GLU A 304 -35.93 1.08 20.90
C GLU A 304 -35.20 -0.28 21.04
N GLN A 305 -35.36 -0.90 22.23
CA GLN A 305 -34.91 -2.24 22.65
C GLN A 305 -33.38 -2.55 22.66
N ALA A 306 -32.81 -2.37 23.86
CA ALA A 306 -32.05 -3.41 24.57
C ALA A 306 -30.80 -4.06 23.92
N PHE A 307 -29.81 -3.25 23.50
CA PHE A 307 -28.40 -3.68 23.40
C PHE A 307 -27.47 -2.58 23.98
N GLU A 308 -27.41 -2.49 25.31
CA GLU A 308 -27.01 -1.28 26.07
C GLU A 308 -25.50 -0.88 25.99
N TYR A 309 -24.61 -1.62 25.30
CA TYR A 309 -23.14 -1.46 25.47
C TYR A 309 -22.25 -1.32 24.22
N GLU A 310 -22.78 -1.25 22.99
CA GLU A 310 -21.93 -1.17 21.79
C GLU A 310 -21.12 0.16 21.69
N GLY A 311 -21.58 1.22 22.38
CA GLY A 311 -21.03 2.59 22.32
C GLY A 311 -19.52 2.74 22.57
N TYR A 312 -18.91 1.84 23.35
CA TYR A 312 -17.47 1.91 23.68
C TYR A 312 -16.55 1.24 22.66
N ALA A 313 -17.08 0.33 21.83
CA ALA A 313 -16.33 -0.19 20.67
C ALA A 313 -16.17 0.89 19.58
N LEU A 314 -17.10 1.84 19.53
CA LEU A 314 -17.20 2.84 18.46
C LEU A 314 -16.02 3.83 18.47
N THR A 315 -15.56 4.26 19.64
CA THR A 315 -14.50 5.28 19.78
C THR A 315 -13.11 4.74 19.45
N ALA A 316 -12.86 3.43 19.62
CA ALA A 316 -11.59 2.80 19.27
C ALA A 316 -11.34 2.82 17.75
N ALA A 317 -12.37 2.54 16.94
CA ALA A 317 -12.26 2.47 15.47
C ALA A 317 -11.88 3.82 14.83
N ALA A 318 -12.37 4.93 15.38
CA ALA A 318 -12.11 6.27 14.84
C ALA A 318 -10.63 6.71 14.91
N ILE A 319 -9.88 6.19 15.90
CA ILE A 319 -8.48 6.60 16.15
C ILE A 319 -7.52 5.94 15.14
N CYS A 320 -7.82 4.74 14.66
CA CYS A 320 -6.97 4.02 13.69
C CYS A 320 -7.01 4.61 12.27
N GLY A 321 -7.96 5.49 11.95
CA GLY A 321 -8.26 5.91 10.57
C GLY A 321 -7.33 6.96 9.92
N LYS A 322 -6.27 7.42 10.60
CA LYS A 322 -5.54 8.65 10.17
C LYS A 322 -4.02 8.56 10.25
N GLN A 323 -3.39 7.81 9.34
CA GLN A 323 -1.93 7.86 9.12
C GLN A 323 -1.48 7.62 7.66
N LEU A 324 -0.41 8.34 7.27
CA LEU A 324 0.54 8.13 6.15
C LEU A 324 0.08 8.28 4.67
N ARG A 325 0.74 9.21 3.93
CA ARG A 325 1.01 9.16 2.46
C ARG A 325 2.15 10.15 2.10
N ILE A 326 3.11 9.77 1.23
CA ILE A 326 4.26 10.59 0.75
C ILE A 326 4.52 10.32 -0.77
N SER A 327 5.34 11.18 -1.43
CA SER A 327 5.57 11.37 -2.88
C SER A 327 6.97 10.93 -3.39
N ASN A 328 7.18 10.72 -4.71
CA ASN A 328 8.23 11.35 -5.58
C ASN A 328 8.30 10.75 -7.04
N ALA A 329 9.26 11.20 -7.90
CA ALA A 329 9.20 11.08 -9.38
C ALA A 329 10.58 10.97 -10.13
N ALA A 330 10.53 10.68 -11.46
CA ALA A 330 11.61 10.68 -12.51
C ALA A 330 12.65 9.50 -12.48
N GLU A 331 13.46 9.12 -13.50
CA GLU A 331 13.56 9.29 -15.00
C GLU A 331 14.57 8.22 -15.59
N ILE A 332 15.07 8.04 -16.84
CA ILE A 332 15.16 8.74 -18.17
C ILE A 332 15.51 7.68 -19.34
N ILE A 333 15.47 8.02 -20.67
CA ILE A 333 16.21 7.46 -21.90
C ILE A 333 15.43 6.86 -23.15
N HIS A 334 15.10 7.66 -24.21
CA HIS A 334 15.15 7.49 -25.71
C HIS A 334 14.85 8.82 -26.50
N SER A 335 15.79 9.44 -27.27
CA SER A 335 15.69 10.81 -27.91
C SER A 335 15.38 12.01 -26.96
N PRO A 336 16.25 13.01 -26.68
CA PRO A 336 16.15 13.89 -25.49
C PRO A 336 14.78 14.43 -24.99
N GLY A 337 13.83 14.79 -25.84
CA GLY A 337 12.46 15.16 -25.40
C GLY A 337 11.56 13.95 -25.13
N GLU A 338 11.77 12.87 -25.85
CA GLU A 338 11.11 11.57 -25.71
C GLU A 338 11.75 10.74 -24.57
N ILE A 339 13.06 10.92 -24.30
CA ILE A 339 13.90 10.46 -23.16
C ILE A 339 13.20 10.86 -21.88
N VAL A 340 12.86 12.14 -21.82
CA VAL A 340 12.12 12.77 -20.75
C VAL A 340 10.72 12.15 -20.74
N THR A 341 9.93 12.38 -21.79
CA THR A 341 8.51 12.00 -21.84
C THR A 341 8.22 10.55 -21.41
N LEU A 342 9.01 9.58 -21.87
CA LEU A 342 8.73 8.18 -21.58
C LEU A 342 9.10 7.74 -20.15
N VAL A 343 9.93 8.50 -19.41
CA VAL A 343 10.29 8.13 -18.03
C VAL A 343 9.88 9.16 -16.97
N THR A 344 9.68 10.45 -17.28
CA THR A 344 8.90 11.34 -16.39
C THR A 344 7.41 11.08 -16.49
N ALA A 345 6.86 10.83 -17.68
CA ALA A 345 5.40 10.71 -17.84
C ALA A 345 4.93 9.26 -17.95
N ASP A 346 5.50 8.45 -18.85
CA ASP A 346 4.95 7.10 -19.10
C ASP A 346 5.35 6.08 -18.02
N ALA A 347 6.62 6.01 -17.63
CA ALA A 347 7.03 5.18 -16.50
C ALA A 347 6.34 5.60 -15.17
N TYR A 348 6.12 6.90 -14.96
CA TYR A 348 5.34 7.40 -13.83
C TYR A 348 3.88 6.95 -13.88
N ARG A 349 3.18 7.08 -15.02
CA ARG A 349 1.79 6.59 -15.21
C ARG A 349 1.67 5.09 -14.98
N ILE A 350 2.67 4.31 -15.37
CA ILE A 350 2.71 2.86 -15.14
C ILE A 350 3.06 2.54 -13.67
N GLY A 351 3.90 3.35 -13.02
CA GLY A 351 4.17 3.27 -11.58
C GLY A 351 2.96 3.66 -10.70
N GLU A 352 2.11 4.58 -11.16
CA GLU A 352 0.82 4.88 -10.54
C GLU A 352 -0.27 3.84 -10.85
N PHE A 353 -0.13 3.07 -11.94
CA PHE A 353 -1.18 2.16 -12.39
C PHE A 353 -1.65 1.16 -11.31
N PRO A 354 -0.80 0.55 -10.45
CA PRO A 354 -1.26 -0.29 -9.34
C PRO A 354 -2.23 0.44 -8.38
N TYR A 355 -2.00 1.72 -8.08
CA TYR A 355 -2.92 2.52 -7.25
C TYR A 355 -4.26 2.72 -7.96
N TRP A 356 -4.23 3.14 -9.22
CA TRP A 356 -5.46 3.33 -10.02
C TRP A 356 -6.21 2.02 -10.27
N PHE A 357 -5.51 0.90 -10.46
CA PHE A 357 -6.07 -0.45 -10.59
C PHE A 357 -6.84 -0.87 -9.33
N HIS A 358 -6.26 -0.64 -8.14
CA HIS A 358 -7.00 -0.85 -6.89
C HIS A 358 -8.19 0.11 -6.76
N GLN A 359 -8.09 1.35 -7.25
CA GLN A 359 -9.20 2.30 -7.28
C GLN A 359 -10.38 1.84 -8.17
N ILE A 360 -10.14 1.16 -9.30
CA ILE A 360 -11.20 0.65 -10.21
C ILE A 360 -12.16 -0.30 -9.48
N TRP A 361 -11.66 -1.40 -8.93
CA TRP A 361 -12.53 -2.40 -8.31
C TRP A 361 -13.01 -1.97 -6.93
N SER A 362 -12.22 -1.20 -6.17
CA SER A 362 -12.64 -0.72 -4.85
C SER A 362 -13.76 0.31 -4.94
N THR A 363 -13.75 1.23 -5.91
CA THR A 363 -14.89 2.15 -6.15
C THR A 363 -16.14 1.41 -6.62
N SER A 364 -15.97 0.38 -7.46
CA SER A 364 -17.07 -0.48 -7.91
C SER A 364 -17.74 -1.22 -6.73
N LEU A 365 -16.94 -1.84 -5.86
CA LEU A 365 -17.40 -2.53 -4.66
C LEU A 365 -18.04 -1.55 -3.65
N GLN A 366 -17.40 -0.40 -3.41
CA GLN A 366 -17.89 0.67 -2.54
C GLN A 366 -19.25 1.19 -3.00
N LEU A 367 -19.45 1.38 -4.32
CA LEU A 367 -20.74 1.79 -4.88
C LEU A 367 -21.82 0.72 -4.66
N CYS A 368 -21.52 -0.56 -4.91
CA CYS A 368 -22.46 -1.65 -4.69
C CYS A 368 -22.88 -1.78 -3.21
N LEU A 369 -21.91 -1.74 -2.29
CA LEU A 369 -22.17 -1.80 -0.84
C LEU A 369 -22.97 -0.58 -0.36
N ALA A 370 -22.59 0.64 -0.78
CA ALA A 370 -23.29 1.84 -0.36
C ALA A 370 -24.72 1.92 -0.93
N LEU A 371 -24.97 1.43 -2.15
CA LEU A 371 -26.33 1.27 -2.70
C LEU A 371 -27.15 0.25 -1.90
N ALA A 372 -26.57 -0.86 -1.47
CA ALA A 372 -27.26 -1.85 -0.62
C ALA A 372 -27.61 -1.26 0.77
N ILE A 373 -26.71 -0.48 1.38
CA ILE A 373 -26.98 0.21 2.65
C ILE A 373 -28.04 1.32 2.47
N VAL A 374 -28.02 2.03 1.33
CA VAL A 374 -29.07 3.01 0.99
C VAL A 374 -30.43 2.33 0.80
N TYR A 375 -30.49 1.13 0.19
CA TYR A 375 -31.72 0.33 0.11
C TYR A 375 -32.21 -0.14 1.48
N TYR A 376 -31.30 -0.59 2.35
CA TYR A 376 -31.64 -0.95 3.73
C TYR A 376 -32.17 0.26 4.54
N ALA A 377 -31.65 1.47 4.30
CA ALA A 377 -32.02 2.67 5.06
C ALA A 377 -33.36 3.31 4.64
N VAL A 378 -33.72 3.29 3.35
CA VAL A 378 -34.94 3.99 2.84
C VAL A 378 -35.82 3.16 1.89
N GLY A 379 -35.54 1.87 1.72
CA GLY A 379 -36.40 0.95 0.95
C GLY A 379 -36.66 1.40 -0.48
N LEU A 380 -37.91 1.35 -0.93
CA LEU A 380 -38.29 1.68 -2.32
C LEU A 380 -37.96 3.14 -2.73
N ALA A 381 -37.78 4.07 -1.79
CA ALA A 381 -37.40 5.44 -2.09
C ALA A 381 -36.00 5.56 -2.74
N THR A 382 -35.16 4.51 -2.68
CA THR A 382 -33.89 4.49 -3.42
C THR A 382 -34.05 4.57 -4.93
N LEU A 383 -35.20 4.19 -5.47
CA LEU A 383 -35.47 4.36 -6.90
C LEU A 383 -35.52 5.85 -7.26
N ALA A 384 -36.11 6.69 -6.40
CA ALA A 384 -36.07 8.15 -6.58
C ALA A 384 -34.63 8.68 -6.46
N ALA A 385 -33.86 8.20 -5.48
CA ALA A 385 -32.44 8.55 -5.32
C ALA A 385 -31.59 8.19 -6.55
N LEU A 386 -31.79 6.99 -7.11
CA LEU A 386 -31.12 6.51 -8.31
C LEU A 386 -31.50 7.34 -9.54
N VAL A 387 -32.78 7.65 -9.74
CA VAL A 387 -33.25 8.47 -10.86
C VAL A 387 -32.61 9.86 -10.82
N ILE A 388 -32.59 10.55 -9.67
CA ILE A 388 -31.96 11.88 -9.59
C ILE A 388 -30.43 11.82 -9.74
N ILE A 389 -29.76 10.76 -9.26
CA ILE A 389 -28.33 10.51 -9.52
C ILE A 389 -28.06 10.31 -11.01
N ILE A 390 -28.89 9.53 -11.71
CA ILE A 390 -28.76 9.32 -13.17
C ILE A 390 -28.96 10.66 -13.92
N VAL A 391 -29.96 11.46 -13.56
CA VAL A 391 -30.18 12.80 -14.14
C VAL A 391 -28.97 13.71 -13.92
N LEU A 392 -28.39 13.72 -12.72
CA LEU A 392 -27.18 14.50 -12.41
C LEU A 392 -25.96 14.03 -13.21
N VAL A 393 -25.75 12.72 -13.38
CA VAL A 393 -24.65 12.16 -14.19
C VAL A 393 -24.82 12.46 -15.68
N VAL A 394 -26.04 12.34 -16.21
CA VAL A 394 -26.36 12.69 -17.61
C VAL A 394 -26.17 14.19 -17.84
N GLY A 395 -26.63 15.04 -16.91
CA GLY A 395 -26.43 16.50 -16.94
C GLY A 395 -24.96 16.92 -16.82
N ALA A 396 -24.14 16.17 -16.07
CA ALA A 396 -22.70 16.42 -15.96
C ALA A 396 -21.92 16.05 -17.24
N SER A 397 -22.42 15.11 -18.05
CA SER A 397 -21.75 14.65 -19.28
C SER A 397 -21.40 15.77 -20.28
N PRO A 398 -22.32 16.68 -20.70
CA PRO A 398 -21.96 17.81 -21.55
C PRO A 398 -20.98 18.78 -20.88
N LEU A 399 -21.09 19.01 -19.56
CA LEU A 399 -20.13 19.87 -18.84
C LEU A 399 -18.71 19.27 -18.84
N ALA A 400 -18.59 17.96 -18.67
CA ALA A 400 -17.31 17.25 -18.73
C ALA A 400 -16.70 17.26 -20.14
N LYS A 401 -17.51 17.07 -21.19
CA LYS A 401 -17.08 17.22 -22.59
C LYS A 401 -16.58 18.63 -22.89
N LEU A 402 -17.27 19.65 -22.40
CA LEU A 402 -16.87 21.05 -22.56
C LEU A 402 -15.59 21.38 -21.78
N GLN A 403 -15.45 20.86 -20.55
CA GLN A 403 -14.22 20.97 -19.76
C GLN A 403 -13.03 20.33 -20.50
N SER A 404 -13.20 19.13 -21.07
CA SER A 404 -12.17 18.46 -21.87
C SER A 404 -11.76 19.30 -23.09
N LYS A 405 -12.72 19.89 -23.81
CA LYS A 405 -12.47 20.81 -24.94
C LYS A 405 -11.65 22.03 -24.52
N TYR A 406 -12.01 22.68 -23.41
CA TYR A 406 -11.30 23.86 -22.91
C TYR A 406 -9.91 23.52 -22.37
N GLN A 407 -9.76 22.41 -21.65
CA GLN A 407 -8.45 21.93 -21.19
C GLN A 407 -7.52 21.61 -22.37
N LYS A 408 -8.02 20.95 -23.43
CA LYS A 408 -7.23 20.73 -24.66
C LYS A 408 -6.77 22.06 -25.28
N LYS A 409 -7.68 23.03 -25.44
CA LYS A 409 -7.33 24.35 -26.01
C LYS A 409 -6.33 25.12 -25.14
N LEU A 410 -6.48 25.09 -23.82
CA LEU A 410 -5.51 25.67 -22.89
C LEU A 410 -4.12 25.07 -23.08
N MET A 411 -4.01 23.73 -23.13
CA MET A 411 -2.73 23.04 -23.33
C MET A 411 -2.08 23.37 -24.68
N GLU A 412 -2.86 23.52 -25.76
CA GLU A 412 -2.36 23.96 -27.08
C GLU A 412 -1.72 25.35 -27.02
N MET A 413 -2.34 26.32 -26.34
CA MET A 413 -1.83 27.70 -26.23
C MET A 413 -0.66 27.80 -25.25
N GLN A 414 -0.73 27.10 -24.11
CA GLN A 414 0.36 26.97 -23.14
C GLN A 414 1.61 26.37 -23.81
N SER A 415 1.45 25.35 -24.65
CA SER A 415 2.54 24.75 -25.43
C SER A 415 3.18 25.76 -26.40
N ARG A 416 2.37 26.52 -27.15
CA ARG A 416 2.88 27.60 -28.04
C ARG A 416 3.69 28.64 -27.27
N ARG A 417 3.19 29.14 -26.13
CA ARG A 417 3.91 30.12 -25.30
C ARG A 417 5.20 29.54 -24.72
N VAL A 418 5.16 28.32 -24.17
CA VAL A 418 6.37 27.67 -23.60
C VAL A 418 7.42 27.49 -24.70
N LYS A 419 7.04 27.01 -25.89
CA LYS A 419 7.95 26.88 -27.03
C LYS A 419 8.63 28.22 -27.38
N ALA A 420 7.86 29.28 -27.60
CA ALA A 420 8.41 30.60 -27.93
C ALA A 420 9.30 31.17 -26.80
N THR A 421 8.95 30.91 -25.54
CA THR A 421 9.76 31.29 -24.37
C THR A 421 11.10 30.55 -24.37
N THR A 422 11.09 29.23 -24.61
CA THR A 422 12.31 28.42 -24.68
C THR A 422 13.19 28.81 -25.85
N GLU A 423 12.63 29.02 -27.05
CA GLU A 423 13.38 29.46 -28.24
C GLU A 423 14.03 30.83 -28.04
N ALA A 424 13.37 31.75 -27.32
CA ALA A 424 13.95 33.03 -26.93
C ALA A 424 15.06 32.88 -25.87
N LEU A 425 14.85 32.06 -24.83
CA LEU A 425 15.84 31.86 -23.77
C LEU A 425 17.12 31.16 -24.27
N THR A 426 17.00 30.13 -25.12
CA THR A 426 18.17 29.44 -25.69
C THR A 426 18.99 30.33 -26.61
N ASN A 427 18.36 31.30 -27.28
CA ASN A 427 19.01 32.23 -28.21
C ASN A 427 19.23 33.64 -27.63
N MET A 428 19.10 33.82 -26.30
CA MET A 428 19.14 35.11 -25.61
C MET A 428 20.37 35.96 -25.97
N ARG A 429 21.54 35.35 -26.16
CA ARG A 429 22.77 36.06 -26.58
C ARG A 429 22.63 36.70 -27.97
N VAL A 430 21.97 36.03 -28.91
CA VAL A 430 21.73 36.56 -30.27
C VAL A 430 20.71 37.69 -30.22
N LEU A 431 19.60 37.49 -29.49
CA LEU A 431 18.56 38.51 -29.30
C LEU A 431 19.13 39.81 -28.72
N LYS A 432 19.99 39.70 -27.69
CA LYS A 432 20.68 40.84 -27.07
C LYS A 432 21.68 41.54 -27.99
N LEU A 433 22.32 40.82 -28.92
CA LEU A 433 23.23 41.43 -29.91
C LEU A 433 22.47 42.25 -30.98
N TYR A 434 21.22 41.92 -31.26
CA TYR A 434 20.35 42.64 -32.20
C TYR A 434 19.34 43.59 -31.52
N ALA A 435 19.37 43.72 -30.19
CA ALA A 435 18.39 44.46 -29.39
C ALA A 435 16.92 44.02 -29.62
N TRP A 436 16.71 42.73 -29.91
CA TRP A 436 15.40 42.15 -30.25
C TRP A 436 14.60 41.63 -29.04
N GLU A 437 15.11 41.78 -27.82
CA GLU A 437 14.43 41.26 -26.61
C GLU A 437 13.04 41.87 -26.37
N THR A 438 12.80 43.12 -26.79
CA THR A 438 11.49 43.78 -26.68
C THR A 438 10.48 43.15 -27.62
N HIS A 439 10.84 42.99 -28.90
CA HIS A 439 9.99 42.33 -29.89
C HIS A 439 9.62 40.89 -29.47
N PHE A 440 10.59 40.11 -29.00
CA PHE A 440 10.32 38.74 -28.54
C PHE A 440 9.53 38.68 -27.22
N LYS A 441 9.72 39.64 -26.30
CA LYS A 441 8.87 39.81 -25.11
C LYS A 441 7.42 40.06 -25.54
N ASP A 442 7.19 40.97 -26.48
CA ASP A 442 5.84 41.38 -26.87
C ASP A 442 5.09 40.24 -27.60
N VAL A 443 5.79 39.41 -28.40
CA VAL A 443 5.27 38.15 -28.96
C VAL A 443 4.88 37.15 -27.85
N VAL A 444 5.70 37.01 -26.80
CA VAL A 444 5.37 36.14 -25.65
C VAL A 444 4.21 36.70 -24.82
N GLU A 445 4.05 38.02 -24.72
CA GLU A 445 2.90 38.66 -24.08
C GLU A 445 1.60 38.53 -24.88
N GLU A 446 1.65 38.55 -26.21
CA GLU A 446 0.51 38.23 -27.06
C GLU A 446 0.04 36.78 -26.84
N LEU A 447 0.95 35.82 -26.93
CA LEU A 447 0.67 34.40 -26.63
C LEU A 447 0.15 34.21 -25.18
N ARG A 448 0.60 35.02 -24.23
CA ARG A 448 0.12 34.99 -22.84
C ARG A 448 -1.29 35.57 -22.67
N LYS A 449 -1.67 36.59 -23.46
CA LYS A 449 -3.06 37.10 -23.52
C LYS A 449 -4.00 36.02 -24.08
N GLU A 450 -3.62 35.38 -25.19
CA GLU A 450 -4.38 34.25 -25.74
C GLU A 450 -4.52 33.11 -24.72
N GLU A 451 -3.44 32.72 -24.04
CA GLU A 451 -3.45 31.68 -22.99
C GLU A 451 -4.40 32.05 -21.84
N SER A 452 -4.41 33.32 -21.39
CA SER A 452 -5.24 33.79 -20.29
C SER A 452 -6.73 33.63 -20.57
N GLU A 453 -7.21 33.97 -21.78
CA GLU A 453 -8.61 33.76 -22.13
C GLU A 453 -9.05 32.29 -22.00
N TRP A 454 -8.18 31.35 -22.36
CA TRP A 454 -8.46 29.92 -22.23
C TRP A 454 -8.34 29.42 -20.79
N ILE A 455 -7.48 30.03 -19.97
CA ILE A 455 -7.47 29.83 -18.51
C ILE A 455 -8.84 30.23 -17.94
N ASP A 456 -9.34 31.43 -18.24
CA ASP A 456 -10.60 31.94 -17.71
C ASP A 456 -11.79 31.07 -18.13
N LYS A 457 -11.86 30.70 -19.42
CA LYS A 457 -12.88 29.79 -19.96
C LYS A 457 -12.84 28.40 -19.28
N ALA A 458 -11.65 27.88 -18.99
CA ALA A 458 -11.45 26.59 -18.32
C ALA A 458 -11.69 26.62 -16.80
N LEU A 459 -11.44 27.76 -16.13
CA LEU A 459 -11.71 27.97 -14.71
C LEU A 459 -13.20 28.22 -14.45
N ALA A 460 -13.86 29.04 -15.26
CA ALA A 460 -15.31 29.25 -15.19
C ALA A 460 -16.07 27.91 -15.38
N GLN A 461 -15.66 27.09 -16.35
CA GLN A 461 -16.26 25.79 -16.57
C GLN A 461 -15.97 24.78 -15.45
N LYS A 462 -14.78 24.85 -14.83
CA LYS A 462 -14.49 24.11 -13.58
C LYS A 462 -15.42 24.54 -12.43
N GLY A 463 -15.73 25.84 -12.33
CA GLY A 463 -16.72 26.39 -11.39
C GLY A 463 -18.13 25.83 -11.63
N ASN A 464 -18.61 25.85 -12.88
CA ASN A 464 -19.92 25.29 -13.25
C ASN A 464 -20.04 23.81 -12.84
N TYR A 465 -19.01 23.01 -13.12
CA TYR A 465 -18.95 21.60 -12.72
C TYR A 465 -18.92 21.41 -11.20
N LEU A 466 -18.20 22.28 -10.47
CA LEU A 466 -18.13 22.26 -9.01
C LEU A 466 -19.50 22.53 -8.36
N VAL A 467 -20.26 23.52 -8.86
CA VAL A 467 -21.61 23.84 -8.37
C VAL A 467 -22.59 22.67 -8.60
N LEU A 468 -22.54 22.03 -9.77
CA LEU A 468 -23.36 20.84 -10.07
C LEU A 468 -23.02 19.67 -9.14
N PHE A 469 -21.72 19.45 -8.84
CA PHE A 469 -21.31 18.39 -7.93
C PHE A 469 -21.69 18.65 -6.47
N TRP A 470 -21.49 19.86 -5.95
CA TRP A 470 -21.75 20.16 -4.53
C TRP A 470 -23.23 20.43 -4.19
N SER A 471 -24.08 20.68 -5.18
CA SER A 471 -25.54 20.76 -4.98
C SER A 471 -26.21 19.38 -4.89
N SER A 472 -25.66 18.35 -5.55
CA SER A 472 -26.10 16.95 -5.44
C SER A 472 -26.34 16.46 -4.00
N PRO A 473 -25.40 16.63 -3.03
CA PRO A 473 -25.62 16.26 -1.63
C PRO A 473 -26.80 16.92 -0.92
N THR A 474 -27.39 17.99 -1.46
CA THR A 474 -28.60 18.62 -0.92
C THR A 474 -29.85 18.17 -1.71
N ILE A 475 -29.75 18.08 -3.04
CA ILE A 475 -30.86 17.71 -3.92
C ILE A 475 -31.25 16.24 -3.73
N VAL A 476 -30.29 15.32 -3.69
CA VAL A 476 -30.59 13.87 -3.63
C VAL A 476 -31.33 13.49 -2.34
N PRO A 477 -30.93 13.94 -1.12
CA PRO A 477 -31.72 13.68 0.09
C PRO A 477 -33.09 14.35 0.07
N ALA A 478 -33.21 15.59 -0.41
CA ALA A 478 -34.50 16.29 -0.45
C ALA A 478 -35.53 15.52 -1.30
N VAL A 479 -35.13 15.08 -2.50
CA VAL A 479 -35.98 14.24 -3.38
C VAL A 479 -36.25 12.87 -2.76
N THR A 480 -35.28 12.26 -2.09
CA THR A 480 -35.45 10.92 -1.48
C THR A 480 -36.38 10.95 -0.28
N PHE A 481 -36.25 11.92 0.63
CA PHE A 481 -37.13 12.05 1.78
C PHE A 481 -38.55 12.48 1.38
N TRP A 482 -38.70 13.28 0.32
CA TRP A 482 -40.00 13.55 -0.31
C TRP A 482 -40.65 12.27 -0.86
N ALA A 483 -39.85 11.39 -1.49
CA ALA A 483 -40.33 10.07 -1.92
C ALA A 483 -40.70 9.17 -0.73
N CYS A 484 -39.94 9.17 0.38
CA CYS A 484 -40.30 8.44 1.60
C CYS A 484 -41.66 8.88 2.16
N TYR A 485 -41.93 10.20 2.18
CA TYR A 485 -43.21 10.75 2.61
C TYR A 485 -44.38 10.25 1.74
N LEU A 486 -44.22 10.32 0.40
CA LEU A 486 -45.24 9.84 -0.55
C LEU A 486 -45.44 8.31 -0.50
N LEU A 487 -44.41 7.54 -0.14
CA LEU A 487 -44.44 6.08 -0.02
C LEU A 487 -44.80 5.58 1.40
N GLY A 488 -45.06 6.47 2.36
CA GLY A 488 -45.41 6.11 3.74
C GLY A 488 -44.26 5.47 4.54
N ILE A 489 -43.00 5.67 4.14
CA ILE A 489 -41.82 5.05 4.75
C ILE A 489 -41.41 5.84 6.01
N SER A 490 -41.25 5.16 7.15
CA SER A 490 -40.92 5.78 8.43
C SER A 490 -39.48 6.33 8.47
N LEU A 491 -39.38 7.66 8.57
CA LEU A 491 -38.12 8.41 8.65
C LEU A 491 -37.62 8.55 10.10
N ASN A 492 -37.27 7.44 10.73
CA ASN A 492 -36.60 7.45 12.03
C ASN A 492 -35.17 8.02 11.89
N ALA A 493 -34.64 8.67 12.93
CA ALA A 493 -33.36 9.39 12.85
C ALA A 493 -32.19 8.49 12.44
N GLY A 494 -32.15 7.24 12.92
CA GLY A 494 -31.14 6.26 12.50
C GLY A 494 -31.13 6.01 10.98
N ASN A 495 -32.31 5.88 10.37
CA ASN A 495 -32.44 5.69 8.91
C ASN A 495 -31.96 6.94 8.14
N VAL A 496 -32.36 8.14 8.61
CA VAL A 496 -31.98 9.43 8.01
C VAL A 496 -30.47 9.65 8.05
N PHE A 497 -29.82 9.47 9.20
CA PHE A 497 -28.37 9.65 9.33
C PHE A 497 -27.58 8.57 8.54
N THR A 498 -28.06 7.33 8.53
CA THR A 498 -27.46 6.24 7.74
C THR A 498 -27.52 6.53 6.25
N PHE A 499 -28.66 6.99 5.74
CA PHE A 499 -28.82 7.38 4.35
C PHE A 499 -27.88 8.54 3.97
N LEU A 500 -27.82 9.60 4.79
CA LEU A 500 -26.95 10.75 4.54
C LEU A 500 -25.46 10.36 4.55
N ALA A 501 -25.03 9.52 5.49
CA ALA A 501 -23.66 9.02 5.56
C ALA A 501 -23.30 8.15 4.34
N SER A 502 -24.17 7.20 3.97
CA SER A 502 -23.97 6.35 2.78
C SER A 502 -23.96 7.15 1.48
N LEU A 503 -24.79 8.19 1.35
CA LEU A 503 -24.77 9.06 0.18
C LEU A 503 -23.43 9.81 0.03
N ARG A 504 -22.80 10.23 1.13
CA ARG A 504 -21.43 10.79 1.08
C ARG A 504 -20.41 9.76 0.60
N ILE A 505 -20.55 8.49 1.01
CA ILE A 505 -19.70 7.38 0.54
C ILE A 505 -19.92 7.06 -0.96
N VAL A 506 -21.10 7.34 -1.53
CA VAL A 506 -21.39 7.24 -2.97
C VAL A 506 -20.79 8.39 -3.80
N GLN A 507 -20.74 9.61 -3.24
CA GLN A 507 -20.28 10.80 -3.96
C GLN A 507 -18.79 10.78 -4.32
N GLU A 508 -17.94 10.26 -3.43
CA GLU A 508 -16.48 10.21 -3.64
C GLU A 508 -16.10 9.30 -4.84
N PRO A 509 -16.60 8.06 -4.98
CA PRO A 509 -16.49 7.27 -6.21
C PRO A 509 -16.96 7.99 -7.47
N ILE A 510 -18.17 8.57 -7.46
CA ILE A 510 -18.74 9.23 -8.65
C ILE A 510 -17.84 10.37 -9.13
N ARG A 511 -17.23 11.13 -8.21
CA ARG A 511 -16.27 12.20 -8.52
C ARG A 511 -15.01 11.69 -9.24
N LEU A 512 -14.54 10.50 -8.86
CA LEU A 512 -13.26 9.93 -9.27
C LEU A 512 -13.33 9.02 -10.52
N ILE A 513 -14.52 8.58 -10.94
CA ILE A 513 -14.69 7.76 -12.16
C ILE A 513 -14.00 8.36 -13.41
N PRO A 514 -14.11 9.68 -13.71
CA PRO A 514 -13.41 10.28 -14.86
C PRO A 514 -11.88 10.20 -14.75
N ASP A 515 -11.34 10.40 -13.55
CA ASP A 515 -9.90 10.34 -13.28
C ASP A 515 -9.37 8.91 -13.42
N VAL A 516 -10.11 7.93 -12.88
CA VAL A 516 -9.80 6.50 -12.97
C VAL A 516 -9.81 6.01 -14.43
N VAL A 517 -10.83 6.38 -15.22
CA VAL A 517 -10.91 6.03 -16.64
C VAL A 517 -9.81 6.74 -17.45
N GLY A 518 -9.51 8.00 -17.13
CA GLY A 518 -8.42 8.76 -17.74
C GLY A 518 -7.06 8.12 -17.46
N ALA A 519 -6.77 7.74 -16.22
CA ALA A 519 -5.55 7.07 -15.80
C ALA A 519 -5.39 5.70 -16.49
N PHE A 520 -6.47 4.90 -16.58
CA PHE A 520 -6.45 3.62 -17.29
C PHE A 520 -6.10 3.78 -18.78
N ILE A 521 -6.75 4.73 -19.47
CA ILE A 521 -6.48 5.00 -20.90
C ILE A 521 -5.05 5.50 -21.10
N GLN A 522 -4.58 6.41 -20.24
CA GLN A 522 -3.20 6.92 -20.31
C GLN A 522 -2.18 5.81 -20.06
N ALA A 523 -2.33 5.03 -18.98
CA ALA A 523 -1.41 3.93 -18.66
C ALA A 523 -1.36 2.88 -19.78
N LYS A 524 -2.49 2.57 -20.45
CA LYS A 524 -2.50 1.68 -21.62
C LYS A 524 -1.66 2.22 -22.79
N VAL A 525 -1.79 3.52 -23.11
CA VAL A 525 -1.02 4.16 -24.19
C VAL A 525 0.46 4.26 -23.82
N SER A 526 0.76 4.67 -22.59
CA SER A 526 2.12 4.69 -22.03
C SER A 526 2.79 3.31 -22.10
N PHE A 527 2.07 2.25 -21.72
CA PHE A 527 2.59 0.88 -21.77
C PHE A 527 2.90 0.44 -23.19
N TYR A 528 2.02 0.74 -24.15
CA TYR A 528 2.27 0.45 -25.57
C TYR A 528 3.57 1.10 -26.06
N ARG A 529 3.81 2.38 -25.74
CA ARG A 529 5.04 3.08 -26.16
C ARG A 529 6.32 2.54 -25.50
N ILE A 530 6.26 2.09 -24.24
CA ILE A 530 7.40 1.44 -23.60
C ILE A 530 7.70 0.07 -24.24
N VAL A 531 6.67 -0.71 -24.60
CA VAL A 531 6.88 -1.98 -25.32
C VAL A 531 7.47 -1.74 -26.70
N ASP A 532 6.90 -0.83 -27.48
CA ASP A 532 7.36 -0.47 -28.84
C ASP A 532 8.85 -0.07 -28.85
N PHE A 533 9.33 0.60 -27.79
CA PHE A 533 10.76 0.83 -27.60
C PHE A 533 11.55 -0.42 -27.14
N LEU A 534 11.05 -1.20 -26.18
CA LEU A 534 11.75 -2.41 -25.68
C LEU A 534 11.85 -3.52 -26.73
N GLU A 535 11.07 -3.43 -27.81
CA GLU A 535 11.11 -4.30 -29.00
C GLU A 535 11.87 -3.67 -30.18
N ALA A 536 12.38 -2.43 -30.03
CA ALA A 536 13.18 -1.74 -31.06
C ALA A 536 14.53 -2.45 -31.33
N PRO A 537 15.08 -2.37 -32.56
CA PRO A 537 16.29 -3.09 -32.93
C PRO A 537 17.54 -2.58 -32.21
N GLU A 538 18.12 -3.42 -31.35
CA GLU A 538 19.41 -3.19 -30.69
C GLU A 538 20.57 -3.11 -31.70
N LEU A 539 21.56 -2.24 -31.44
CA LEU A 539 22.81 -2.16 -32.21
C LEU A 539 23.55 -3.50 -32.20
N GLN A 540 23.79 -4.08 -33.38
CA GLN A 540 24.40 -5.41 -33.51
C GLN A 540 25.92 -5.38 -33.30
N THR A 541 26.36 -5.26 -32.04
CA THR A 541 27.79 -5.26 -31.64
C THR A 541 28.56 -6.53 -32.06
N LYS A 542 27.85 -7.59 -32.49
CA LYS A 542 28.42 -8.85 -33.00
C LYS A 542 29.39 -8.68 -34.18
N ASN A 543 29.27 -7.59 -34.95
CA ASN A 543 30.13 -7.35 -36.10
C ASN A 543 31.54 -6.88 -35.68
N VAL A 544 31.66 -6.18 -34.54
CA VAL A 544 32.96 -5.69 -34.04
C VAL A 544 33.64 -6.77 -33.19
N LYS A 545 34.58 -7.50 -33.80
CA LYS A 545 35.36 -8.55 -33.14
C LYS A 545 36.47 -7.98 -32.25
N GLN A 546 36.11 -7.45 -31.08
CA GLN A 546 37.09 -7.15 -30.03
C GLN A 546 37.76 -8.44 -29.51
N LYS A 547 38.86 -8.85 -30.14
CA LYS A 547 39.80 -9.80 -29.55
C LYS A 547 40.42 -9.17 -28.30
N LYS A 548 40.26 -9.82 -27.14
CA LYS A 548 41.17 -9.60 -26.01
C LYS A 548 42.37 -10.53 -26.20
N HIS A 549 43.51 -9.97 -26.61
CA HIS A 549 44.78 -10.71 -26.59
C HIS A 549 45.97 -9.77 -26.36
N GLU A 550 47.06 -10.35 -25.84
CA GLU A 550 48.38 -9.73 -25.74
C GLU A 550 48.93 -9.47 -27.15
N TRP A 551 49.41 -8.25 -27.42
CA TRP A 551 49.82 -7.82 -28.77
C TRP A 551 51.03 -8.59 -29.30
N GLY A 552 50.82 -9.33 -30.40
CA GLY A 552 51.92 -9.73 -31.28
C GLY A 552 52.51 -8.54 -32.04
N VAL A 553 53.81 -8.58 -32.35
CA VAL A 553 54.56 -7.46 -32.96
C VAL A 553 54.02 -7.05 -34.34
N ASP A 554 53.34 -7.96 -35.05
CA ASP A 554 52.76 -7.73 -36.39
C ASP A 554 51.21 -7.65 -36.41
N GLU A 555 50.51 -7.65 -35.27
CA GLU A 555 49.04 -7.53 -35.28
C GLU A 555 48.57 -6.08 -35.55
N LEU A 556 47.56 -5.94 -36.41
CA LEU A 556 46.91 -4.66 -36.72
C LEU A 556 45.97 -4.22 -35.58
N ALA A 557 46.00 -2.93 -35.24
CA ALA A 557 45.19 -2.33 -34.17
C ALA A 557 43.77 -1.98 -34.63
N VAL A 558 43.60 -1.60 -35.90
CA VAL A 558 42.29 -1.39 -36.55
C VAL A 558 42.35 -1.98 -37.95
N ILE A 559 41.29 -2.71 -38.32
CA ILE A 559 40.99 -3.16 -39.67
C ILE A 559 39.54 -2.75 -39.95
N VAL A 560 39.27 -2.20 -41.13
CA VAL A 560 37.93 -1.97 -41.66
C VAL A 560 37.95 -2.31 -43.15
N GLU A 561 37.30 -3.40 -43.54
CA GLU A 561 37.12 -3.82 -44.95
C GLU A 561 35.62 -3.88 -45.27
N ALA A 562 35.05 -2.71 -45.62
CA ALA A 562 33.60 -2.53 -45.78
C ALA A 562 33.22 -2.03 -47.18
N THR A 563 32.42 -2.83 -47.88
CA THR A 563 31.88 -2.48 -49.20
C THR A 563 30.83 -1.37 -49.12
N GLU A 564 29.96 -1.41 -48.11
CA GLU A 564 28.88 -0.44 -47.90
C GLU A 564 28.69 -0.20 -46.39
N ILE A 565 28.54 1.08 -46.00
CA ILE A 565 28.28 1.52 -44.63
C ILE A 565 27.10 2.49 -44.66
N SER A 566 26.10 2.29 -43.79
CA SER A 566 24.89 3.13 -43.74
C SER A 566 24.36 3.31 -42.31
N TRP A 567 23.78 4.50 -42.07
CA TRP A 567 23.00 4.78 -40.86
C TRP A 567 21.54 4.29 -40.94
N ASP A 568 21.07 3.89 -42.13
CA ASP A 568 19.78 3.22 -42.28
C ASP A 568 19.97 1.70 -42.15
N SER A 569 19.11 1.07 -41.34
CA SER A 569 19.06 -0.39 -41.14
C SER A 569 18.47 -1.16 -42.32
N ASN A 570 17.73 -0.48 -43.20
CA ASN A 570 17.02 -1.10 -44.31
C ASN A 570 17.89 -1.07 -45.59
N PRO A 571 18.38 -2.22 -46.10
CA PRO A 571 19.28 -2.27 -47.26
C PRO A 571 18.62 -1.84 -48.59
N SER A 572 17.32 -1.52 -48.56
CA SER A 572 16.53 -1.08 -49.71
C SER A 572 16.41 0.45 -49.82
N SER A 573 16.73 1.20 -48.75
CA SER A 573 16.54 2.66 -48.70
C SER A 573 17.85 3.44 -48.58
N VAL A 574 17.98 4.42 -49.47
CA VAL A 574 19.00 5.49 -49.48
C VAL A 574 20.44 5.02 -49.79
N LYS A 575 21.19 5.97 -50.35
CA LYS A 575 22.58 5.85 -50.82
C LYS A 575 23.53 5.63 -49.63
N ALA A 576 24.17 4.46 -49.55
CA ALA A 576 25.21 4.15 -48.55
C ALA A 576 26.21 5.30 -48.36
N THR A 577 26.43 5.68 -47.10
CA THR A 577 27.14 6.90 -46.65
C THR A 577 28.64 6.82 -46.91
N LEU A 578 29.23 5.65 -46.69
CA LEU A 578 30.59 5.32 -47.13
C LEU A 578 30.54 4.03 -47.97
N ARG A 579 31.49 3.90 -48.89
CA ARG A 579 31.56 2.81 -49.88
C ARG A 579 33.02 2.40 -50.09
N ASN A 580 33.26 1.09 -50.20
CA ASN A 580 34.57 0.48 -50.45
C ASN A 580 35.68 1.06 -49.56
N VAL A 581 35.43 1.11 -48.25
CA VAL A 581 36.43 1.48 -47.25
C VAL A 581 37.35 0.28 -47.03
N ASN A 582 38.63 0.43 -47.31
CA ASN A 582 39.69 -0.44 -46.81
C ASN A 582 40.66 0.42 -45.99
N LEU A 583 40.82 0.08 -44.71
CA LEU A 583 41.70 0.76 -43.77
C LEU A 583 42.36 -0.27 -42.85
N ALA A 584 43.68 -0.26 -42.80
CA ALA A 584 44.49 -1.02 -41.87
C ALA A 584 45.41 -0.07 -41.09
N VAL A 585 45.50 -0.24 -39.77
CA VAL A 585 46.26 0.64 -38.86
C VAL A 585 47.10 -0.20 -37.91
N LYS A 586 48.37 0.15 -37.74
CA LYS A 586 49.28 -0.53 -36.80
C LYS A 586 49.23 0.07 -35.39
N PRO A 587 49.59 -0.71 -34.35
CA PRO A 587 49.83 -0.18 -33.01
C PRO A 587 50.83 1.00 -33.04
N ALA A 588 50.59 2.03 -32.23
CA ALA A 588 51.37 3.27 -32.15
C ALA A 588 51.47 4.12 -33.45
N GLU A 589 50.76 3.77 -34.52
CA GLU A 589 50.69 4.57 -35.74
C GLU A 589 49.86 5.87 -35.53
N LYS A 590 50.24 6.95 -36.22
CA LYS A 590 49.58 8.27 -36.14
C LYS A 590 49.00 8.65 -37.49
N ILE A 591 47.69 8.51 -37.65
CA ILE A 591 46.96 8.79 -38.90
C ILE A 591 46.20 10.12 -38.80
N ALA A 592 46.20 10.88 -39.89
CA ALA A 592 45.36 12.07 -40.07
C ALA A 592 44.30 11.80 -41.16
N ILE A 593 43.03 12.12 -40.87
CA ILE A 593 41.91 11.89 -41.79
C ILE A 593 41.44 13.23 -42.38
N CYS A 594 41.74 13.46 -43.65
CA CYS A 594 41.44 14.70 -44.38
C CYS A 594 40.30 14.51 -45.41
N GLY A 595 39.63 15.60 -45.80
CA GLY A 595 38.56 15.60 -46.80
C GLY A 595 37.58 16.77 -46.63
N GLU A 596 36.66 16.94 -47.57
CA GLU A 596 35.70 18.07 -47.64
C GLU A 596 34.67 18.10 -46.50
N VAL A 597 33.97 19.23 -46.34
CA VAL A 597 32.84 19.31 -45.38
C VAL A 597 31.73 18.35 -45.83
N GLY A 598 31.24 17.51 -44.91
CA GLY A 598 30.25 16.47 -45.22
C GLY A 598 30.81 15.17 -45.81
N SER A 599 32.12 15.04 -46.03
CA SER A 599 32.77 13.87 -46.66
C SER A 599 32.79 12.57 -45.83
N GLY A 600 31.85 12.38 -44.88
CA GLY A 600 31.72 11.15 -44.08
C GLY A 600 32.80 10.88 -43.03
N LYS A 601 33.77 11.78 -42.79
CA LYS A 601 34.88 11.58 -41.82
C LYS A 601 34.42 11.12 -40.44
N SER A 602 33.38 11.75 -39.87
CA SER A 602 32.82 11.38 -38.57
C SER A 602 32.13 10.01 -38.60
N THR A 603 31.54 9.63 -39.73
CA THR A 603 30.95 8.29 -39.92
C THR A 603 32.01 7.20 -40.01
N LEU A 604 33.20 7.49 -40.57
CA LEU A 604 34.32 6.55 -40.55
C LEU A 604 34.79 6.27 -39.12
N LEU A 605 34.90 7.31 -38.28
CA LEU A 605 35.21 7.15 -36.86
C LEU A 605 34.11 6.38 -36.11
N ALA A 606 32.84 6.73 -36.31
CA ALA A 606 31.69 6.00 -35.75
C ALA A 606 31.66 4.51 -36.19
N THR A 607 32.13 4.19 -37.40
CA THR A 607 32.26 2.81 -37.88
C THR A 607 33.30 2.04 -37.07
N ILE A 608 34.46 2.65 -36.82
CA ILE A 608 35.54 2.06 -35.98
C ILE A 608 35.08 1.86 -34.53
N LEU A 609 34.21 2.74 -34.02
CA LEU A 609 33.59 2.63 -32.70
C LEU A 609 32.44 1.61 -32.62
N GLY A 610 31.92 1.13 -33.75
CA GLY A 610 30.77 0.22 -33.81
C GLY A 610 29.40 0.89 -33.62
N GLU A 611 29.32 2.21 -33.80
CA GLU A 611 28.10 3.01 -33.60
C GLU A 611 27.16 3.00 -34.82
N VAL A 612 27.62 2.54 -35.98
CA VAL A 612 26.88 2.56 -37.25
C VAL A 612 26.04 1.29 -37.44
N LEU A 613 24.75 1.47 -37.75
CA LEU A 613 23.74 0.41 -37.79
C LEU A 613 23.96 -0.66 -38.87
N TYR A 614 24.44 -0.27 -40.06
CA TYR A 614 24.67 -1.21 -41.17
C TYR A 614 26.11 -1.12 -41.71
N VAL A 615 26.82 -2.24 -41.65
CA VAL A 615 28.17 -2.43 -42.23
C VAL A 615 28.20 -3.75 -42.99
N LYS A 616 28.58 -3.68 -44.27
CA LYS A 616 28.69 -4.82 -45.18
C LYS A 616 30.17 -5.13 -45.43
N GLY A 617 30.80 -5.76 -44.44
CA GLY A 617 32.25 -5.92 -44.35
C GLY A 617 32.71 -6.65 -43.10
N THR A 618 33.98 -6.48 -42.76
CA THR A 618 34.64 -6.96 -41.53
C THR A 618 35.49 -5.90 -40.88
#